data_AF-A0A937GWH4-F1
#
_entry.id   AF-A0A937GWH4-F1
#
_cell.length_a   1.000
_cell.length_b   1.000
_cell.length_c   1.000
_cell.angle_alpha   90.00
_cell.angle_beta   90.00
_cell.angle_gamma   90.00
#
_symmetry.space_group_name_H-M   'P 1'
#
loop_
_entity.id
_entity.type
_entity.pdbx_description
1 polymer ?
#
loop_
_entity_poly.entity_id
_entity_poly.type
_entity_poly.pdbx_seq_one_letter_code
_entity_poly.pdbx_strand_id
1 'polypeptide(L)'
;LAALFENAVLTFTLEENRAQLRNAEGNVVLTLTRPENADLVNAWEVVSLRTPNAISSSILDEDTGITFFAKGTLDVQTSCNSGGGSYTTKEDKLTFTDLFFTERACEGERNTREQEFTNALLEINSYSILRNTLTLEKDEEVWVTLQLEE
;
A
#
# COMPACT_ATOMS: atom_id res chain seq x y z
N LEU A 1 -3.09 3.62 -29.78
CA LEU A 1 -1.89 3.83 -28.95
C LEU A 1 -0.68 3.12 -29.56
N ALA A 2 -0.68 1.79 -29.71
CA ALA A 2 0.46 1.02 -30.27
C ALA A 2 1.05 1.59 -31.57
N ALA A 3 0.21 1.96 -32.54
CA ALA A 3 0.66 2.58 -33.81
C ALA A 3 1.40 3.92 -33.66
N LEU A 4 1.25 4.63 -32.53
CA LEU A 4 2.01 5.86 -32.23
C LEU A 4 3.42 5.58 -31.70
N PHE A 5 3.68 4.35 -31.24
CA PHE A 5 4.93 3.92 -30.60
C PHE A 5 5.70 2.90 -31.43
N GLU A 6 5.04 2.22 -32.36
CA GLU A 6 5.63 1.19 -33.20
C GLU A 6 6.75 1.78 -34.08
N ASN A 7 7.99 1.39 -33.80
CA ASN A 7 9.21 1.92 -34.42
C ASN A 7 9.39 3.45 -34.30
N ALA A 8 8.65 4.11 -33.41
CA ALA A 8 8.71 5.56 -33.25
C ALA A 8 9.94 5.96 -32.43
N VAL A 9 10.71 6.92 -32.95
CA VAL A 9 11.70 7.64 -32.14
C VAL A 9 10.99 8.86 -31.55
N LEU A 10 10.82 8.85 -30.24
CA LEU A 10 10.17 9.93 -29.51
C LEU A 10 11.21 10.76 -28.76
N THR A 11 11.01 12.06 -28.75
CA THR A 11 11.71 12.96 -27.83
C THR A 11 10.83 13.20 -26.61
N PHE A 12 11.42 13.50 -25.46
CA PHE A 12 10.66 13.81 -24.26
C PHE A 12 11.07 15.15 -23.66
N THR A 13 10.10 15.85 -23.07
CA THR A 13 10.34 16.97 -22.16
C THR A 13 9.79 16.63 -20.79
N LEU A 14 10.57 16.92 -19.75
CA LEU A 14 10.14 16.80 -18.35
C LEU A 14 9.87 18.20 -17.80
N GLU A 15 8.65 18.40 -17.31
CA GLU A 15 8.23 19.63 -16.63
C GLU A 15 7.53 19.21 -15.34
N GLU A 16 8.15 19.52 -14.20
CA GLU A 16 7.65 19.15 -12.86
C GLU A 16 7.32 17.64 -12.76
N ASN A 17 6.03 17.30 -12.63
CA ASN A 17 5.53 15.93 -12.53
C ASN A 17 5.04 15.35 -13.86
N ARG A 18 5.28 16.02 -14.99
CA ARG A 18 4.78 15.61 -16.31
C ARG A 18 5.91 15.32 -17.29
N ALA A 19 5.75 14.24 -18.05
CA ALA A 19 6.57 13.95 -19.22
C ALA A 19 5.71 14.06 -20.48
N GLN A 20 6.10 14.92 -21.43
CA GLN A 20 5.48 14.98 -22.74
C GLN A 20 6.38 14.23 -23.74
N LEU A 21 5.83 13.23 -24.41
CA LEU A 21 6.50 12.52 -25.48
C LEU A 21 6.04 13.11 -26.82
N ARG A 22 7.00 13.45 -27.68
CA ARG A 22 6.80 14.10 -28.96
C ARG A 22 7.35 13.25 -30.10
N ASN A 23 6.64 13.23 -31.22
CA ASN A 23 7.10 12.58 -32.44
C ASN A 23 8.17 13.42 -33.17
N ALA A 24 8.64 12.93 -34.32
CA ALA A 24 9.66 13.61 -35.13
C ALA A 24 9.21 14.98 -35.67
N GLU A 25 7.90 15.22 -35.82
CA GLU A 25 7.36 16.54 -36.21
C GLU A 25 7.22 17.51 -35.01
N GLY A 26 7.53 17.07 -33.79
CA GLY A 26 7.40 17.86 -32.57
C GLY A 26 6.01 17.83 -31.93
N ASN A 27 5.06 17.07 -32.48
CA ASN A 27 3.71 16.93 -31.95
C ASN A 27 3.71 16.08 -30.68
N VAL A 28 3.03 16.53 -29.63
CA VAL A 28 2.84 15.72 -28.41
C VAL A 28 1.91 14.56 -28.72
N VAL A 29 2.40 13.33 -28.53
CA VAL A 29 1.64 12.09 -28.77
C VAL A 29 1.19 11.41 -27.48
N LEU A 30 1.91 11.66 -26.38
CA LEU A 30 1.56 11.15 -25.06
C LEU A 30 2.00 12.13 -23.99
N THR A 31 1.16 12.31 -22.98
CA THR A 31 1.54 12.98 -21.74
C THR A 31 1.42 11.98 -20.60
N LEU A 32 2.52 11.75 -19.90
CA LEU A 32 2.56 10.99 -18.65
C LEU A 32 2.54 11.99 -17.50
N THR A 33 1.72 11.74 -16.49
CA THR A 33 1.68 12.54 -15.27
C THR A 33 1.99 11.62 -14.11
N ARG A 34 3.06 11.90 -13.37
CA ARG A 34 3.38 11.22 -12.12
C ARG A 34 2.25 11.54 -11.13
N PRO A 35 1.56 10.52 -10.59
CA PRO A 35 0.54 10.75 -9.59
C PRO A 35 1.16 11.39 -8.35
N GLU A 36 0.40 12.27 -7.72
CA GLU A 36 0.66 12.68 -6.36
C GLU A 36 0.26 11.52 -5.45
N ASN A 37 1.18 11.08 -4.61
CA ASN A 37 1.00 9.98 -3.68
C ASN A 37 0.90 10.56 -2.28
N ALA A 38 0.04 9.98 -1.45
CA ALA A 38 0.01 10.27 -0.03
C ALA A 38 1.32 9.83 0.64
N ASP A 39 1.67 10.49 1.74
CA ASP A 39 2.79 10.08 2.58
C ASP A 39 2.45 8.80 3.35
N LEU A 40 3.44 7.95 3.64
CA LEU A 40 3.21 6.76 4.47
C LEU A 40 2.66 7.12 5.85
N VAL A 41 3.13 8.24 6.43
CA VAL A 41 2.67 8.78 7.72
C VAL A 41 1.26 9.33 7.57
N ASN A 42 0.28 8.44 7.71
CA ASN A 42 -1.15 8.67 7.62
C ASN A 42 -1.89 7.50 8.29
N ALA A 43 -3.21 7.59 8.34
CA ALA A 43 -4.08 6.47 8.70
C ALA A 43 -4.57 5.75 7.43
N TRP A 44 -4.54 4.42 7.47
CA TRP A 44 -4.82 3.55 6.34
C TRP A 44 -5.75 2.42 6.73
N GLU A 45 -6.86 2.26 6.02
CA GLU A 45 -7.87 1.22 6.23
C GLU A 45 -7.64 0.01 5.34
N VAL A 46 -7.82 -1.19 5.87
CA VAL A 46 -7.65 -2.45 5.13
C VAL A 46 -8.73 -2.59 4.05
N VAL A 47 -8.29 -2.84 2.82
CA VAL A 47 -9.16 -3.16 1.67
C VAL A 47 -9.15 -4.66 1.40
N SER A 48 -8.00 -5.31 1.46
CA SER A 48 -7.89 -6.75 1.24
C SER A 48 -6.63 -7.34 1.87
N LEU A 49 -6.73 -8.63 2.21
CA LEU A 49 -5.65 -9.42 2.77
C LEU A 49 -5.39 -10.65 1.90
N ARG A 50 -4.13 -11.01 1.74
CA ARG A 50 -3.72 -12.31 1.21
C ARG A 50 -3.85 -13.36 2.31
N THR A 51 -4.49 -14.47 1.95
CA THR A 51 -4.57 -15.72 2.71
C THR A 51 -3.88 -16.82 1.89
N PRO A 52 -3.65 -18.03 2.45
CA PRO A 52 -3.03 -19.12 1.70
C PRO A 52 -3.75 -19.49 0.39
N ASN A 53 -5.05 -19.20 0.27
CA ASN A 53 -5.88 -19.66 -0.85
C ASN A 53 -6.46 -18.54 -1.72
N ALA A 54 -6.40 -17.28 -1.28
CA ALA A 54 -7.05 -16.16 -1.96
C ALA A 54 -6.52 -14.81 -1.48
N ILE A 55 -6.79 -13.75 -2.25
CA ILE A 55 -6.84 -12.37 -1.74
C ILE A 55 -8.32 -12.08 -1.46
N SER A 56 -8.64 -11.75 -0.21
CA SER A 56 -10.02 -11.57 0.25
C SER A 56 -10.22 -10.26 0.99
N SER A 57 -11.41 -9.71 0.83
CA SER A 57 -11.97 -8.65 1.68
C SER A 57 -13.13 -9.20 2.50
N SER A 58 -13.47 -8.54 3.60
CA SER A 58 -14.54 -8.92 4.50
C SER A 58 -15.23 -7.70 5.08
N ILE A 59 -16.51 -7.83 5.48
CA ILE A 59 -17.18 -6.81 6.28
C ILE A 59 -16.49 -6.59 7.64
N LEU A 60 -15.70 -7.57 8.09
CA LEU A 60 -14.92 -7.46 9.32
C LEU A 60 -13.65 -6.60 9.18
N ASP A 61 -13.34 -6.14 7.97
CA ASP A 61 -12.25 -5.19 7.72
C ASP A 61 -12.66 -3.74 7.97
N GLU A 62 -13.96 -3.47 8.17
CA GLU A 62 -14.44 -2.16 8.62
C GLU A 62 -13.72 -1.76 9.91
N ASP A 63 -13.25 -0.50 9.96
CA ASP A 63 -12.41 0.07 11.02
C ASP A 63 -11.08 -0.67 11.27
N THR A 64 -10.66 -1.62 10.44
CA THR A 64 -9.37 -2.31 10.54
C THR A 64 -8.32 -1.53 9.75
N GLY A 65 -7.17 -1.24 10.34
CA GLY A 65 -6.18 -0.37 9.70
C GLY A 65 -4.87 -0.21 10.45
N ILE A 66 -3.99 0.59 9.86
CA ILE A 66 -2.71 0.99 10.44
C ILE A 66 -2.61 2.51 10.39
N THR A 67 -2.31 3.13 11.53
CA THR A 67 -1.90 4.53 11.57
C THR A 67 -0.39 4.60 11.74
N PHE A 68 0.31 5.09 10.71
CA PHE A 68 1.74 5.34 10.79
C PHE A 68 1.98 6.77 11.28
N PHE A 69 2.81 6.90 12.32
CA PHE A 69 3.20 8.19 12.86
C PHE A 69 4.62 8.57 12.48
N ALA A 70 4.87 9.88 12.47
CA ALA A 70 6.23 10.39 12.36
C ALA A 70 7.14 9.80 13.45
N LYS A 71 8.43 9.63 13.13
CA LYS A 71 9.47 9.03 13.99
C LYS A 71 9.37 7.51 14.18
N GLY A 72 8.65 6.80 13.32
CA GLY A 72 8.76 5.34 13.20
C GLY A 72 7.92 4.56 14.21
N THR A 73 6.81 5.12 14.69
CA THR A 73 5.84 4.42 15.55
C THR A 73 4.52 4.25 14.82
N LEU A 74 3.73 3.25 15.21
CA LEU A 74 2.44 2.99 14.59
C LEU A 74 1.42 2.47 15.61
N ASP A 75 0.16 2.68 15.29
CA ASP A 75 -0.98 2.00 15.89
C ASP A 75 -1.62 1.05 14.88
N VAL A 76 -2.14 -0.08 15.35
CA VAL A 76 -2.87 -1.05 14.53
C VAL A 76 -4.24 -1.29 15.14
N GLN A 77 -5.29 -1.12 14.34
CA GLN A 77 -6.62 -1.58 14.68
C GLN A 77 -6.91 -2.84 13.89
N THR A 78 -7.23 -3.95 14.58
CA THR A 78 -7.66 -5.19 13.94
C THR A 78 -9.17 -5.35 14.06
N SER A 79 -9.72 -6.39 13.44
CA SER A 79 -11.13 -6.74 13.60
C SER A 79 -11.50 -7.12 15.05
N CYS A 80 -10.55 -7.45 15.93
CA CYS A 80 -10.81 -7.86 17.31
C CYS A 80 -9.97 -7.13 18.36
N ASN A 81 -8.77 -6.69 18.09
CA ASN A 81 -7.90 -6.02 19.06
C ASN A 81 -7.40 -4.70 18.52
N SER A 82 -6.76 -3.95 19.41
CA SER A 82 -5.92 -2.82 19.05
C SER A 82 -4.49 -3.15 19.45
N GLY A 83 -3.54 -2.53 18.79
CA GLY A 83 -2.13 -2.74 19.03
C GLY A 83 -1.31 -1.57 18.55
N GLY A 84 -0.01 -1.78 18.58
CA GLY A 84 0.93 -0.81 18.06
C GLY A 84 2.31 -1.42 17.94
N GLY A 85 3.27 -0.57 17.64
CA GLY A 85 4.66 -0.97 17.56
C GLY A 85 5.50 0.12 16.92
N SER A 86 6.60 -0.32 16.33
CA SER A 86 7.50 0.55 15.58
C SER A 86 7.67 0.05 14.16
N TYR A 87 8.11 0.94 13.28
CA TYR A 87 8.48 0.60 11.93
C TYR A 87 9.72 1.38 11.49
N THR A 88 10.44 0.81 10.53
CA THR A 88 11.54 1.50 9.85
C THR A 88 11.34 1.42 8.35
N THR A 89 11.74 2.48 7.66
CA THR A 89 11.71 2.55 6.19
C THR A 89 13.08 2.90 5.65
N LYS A 90 13.45 2.23 4.55
CA LYS A 90 14.58 2.64 3.73
C LYS A 90 14.22 2.39 2.27
N GLU A 91 14.07 3.48 1.52
CA GLU A 91 13.52 3.43 0.15
C GLU A 91 12.12 2.79 0.15
N ASP A 92 11.94 1.70 -0.58
CA ASP A 92 10.72 0.88 -0.68
C ASP A 92 10.62 -0.21 0.39
N LYS A 93 11.66 -0.38 1.21
CA LYS A 93 11.66 -1.37 2.30
C LYS A 93 10.90 -0.86 3.50
N LEU A 94 10.07 -1.73 4.07
CA LEU A 94 9.36 -1.51 5.32
C LEU A 94 9.58 -2.71 6.23
N THR A 95 9.88 -2.45 7.50
CA THR A 95 9.98 -3.51 8.50
C THR A 95 9.26 -3.07 9.76
N PHE A 96 8.32 -3.89 10.21
CA PHE A 96 7.64 -3.74 11.49
C PHE A 96 8.49 -4.35 12.61
N THR A 97 8.58 -3.67 13.75
CA THR A 97 9.33 -4.12 14.93
C THR A 97 8.50 -3.91 16.19
N ASP A 98 8.64 -4.81 17.15
CA ASP A 98 7.97 -4.73 18.46
C ASP A 98 6.45 -4.57 18.37
N LEU A 99 5.82 -5.27 17.41
CA LEU A 99 4.36 -5.33 17.32
C LEU A 99 3.78 -5.99 18.57
N PHE A 100 2.79 -5.35 19.16
CA PHE A 100 2.03 -5.87 20.30
C PHE A 100 0.54 -5.60 20.09
N PHE A 101 -0.31 -6.44 20.67
CA PHE A 101 -1.77 -6.34 20.58
C PHE A 101 -2.39 -6.60 21.96
N THR A 102 -3.57 -6.03 22.19
CA THR A 102 -4.40 -6.42 23.34
C THR A 102 -4.90 -7.86 23.17
N GLU A 103 -5.35 -8.48 24.26
CA GLU A 103 -5.88 -9.86 24.26
C GLU A 103 -7.38 -9.88 24.59
N ARG A 104 -8.20 -9.27 23.74
CA ARG A 104 -9.67 -9.42 23.77
C ARG A 104 -10.05 -10.74 23.14
N ALA A 105 -10.90 -11.50 23.84
CA ALA A 105 -11.47 -12.71 23.27
C ALA A 105 -12.62 -12.35 22.31
N CYS A 106 -12.42 -12.59 21.01
CA CYS A 106 -13.49 -12.65 20.00
C CYS A 106 -13.67 -14.08 19.51
N GLU A 107 -14.87 -14.41 19.03
CA GLU A 107 -15.19 -15.75 18.52
C GLU A 107 -15.29 -15.77 16.99
N GLY A 108 -15.10 -16.96 16.43
CA GLY A 108 -15.38 -17.25 15.02
C GLY A 108 -14.54 -16.45 14.03
N GLU A 109 -15.18 -16.01 12.95
CA GLU A 109 -14.55 -15.36 11.81
C GLU A 109 -13.80 -14.07 12.18
N ARG A 110 -14.22 -13.36 13.24
CA ARG A 110 -13.53 -12.15 13.71
C ARG A 110 -12.12 -12.45 14.21
N ASN A 111 -11.96 -13.50 15.02
CA ASN A 111 -10.65 -13.92 15.50
C ASN A 111 -9.78 -14.49 14.36
N THR A 112 -10.37 -15.24 13.42
CA THR A 112 -9.65 -15.71 12.23
C THR A 112 -9.16 -14.53 11.39
N ARG A 113 -10.02 -13.52 11.16
CA ARG A 113 -9.67 -12.37 10.33
C ARG A 113 -8.58 -11.51 10.96
N GLU A 114 -8.62 -11.34 12.28
CA GLU A 114 -7.53 -10.71 13.02
C GLU A 114 -6.21 -11.44 12.78
N GLN A 115 -6.19 -12.78 12.94
CA GLN A 115 -4.97 -13.56 12.77
C GLN A 115 -4.41 -13.47 11.34
N GLU A 116 -5.28 -13.46 10.33
CA GLU A 116 -4.85 -13.25 8.93
C GLU A 116 -4.11 -11.91 8.79
N PHE A 117 -4.65 -10.84 9.37
CA PHE A 117 -4.03 -9.52 9.30
C PHE A 117 -2.73 -9.45 10.10
N THR A 118 -2.73 -9.87 11.36
CA THR A 118 -1.53 -9.78 12.20
C THR A 118 -0.40 -10.68 11.69
N ASN A 119 -0.71 -11.86 11.15
CA ASN A 119 0.29 -12.73 10.55
C ASN A 119 0.85 -12.13 9.26
N ALA A 120 0.02 -11.49 8.43
CA ALA A 120 0.50 -10.80 7.24
C ALA A 120 1.54 -9.73 7.58
N LEU A 121 1.32 -8.95 8.65
CA LEU A 121 2.26 -7.91 9.08
C LEU A 121 3.66 -8.45 9.44
N LEU A 122 3.75 -9.68 9.95
CA LEU A 122 5.03 -10.31 10.31
C LEU A 122 5.87 -10.70 9.08
N GLU A 123 5.24 -10.77 7.91
CA GLU A 123 5.85 -11.24 6.68
C GLU A 123 6.31 -10.09 5.76
N ILE A 124 5.84 -8.86 6.00
CA ILE A 124 6.09 -7.69 5.15
C ILE A 124 7.56 -7.28 5.16
N ASN A 125 8.11 -7.02 3.97
CA ASN A 125 9.46 -6.50 3.79
C ASN A 125 9.55 -5.27 2.86
N SER A 126 8.48 -4.95 2.13
CA SER A 126 8.39 -3.75 1.30
C SER A 126 6.99 -3.13 1.28
N TYR A 127 6.91 -1.91 0.77
CA TYR A 127 5.65 -1.22 0.55
C TYR A 127 5.71 -0.36 -0.71
N SER A 128 4.55 -0.09 -1.30
CA SER A 128 4.39 0.91 -2.34
C SER A 128 3.16 1.77 -2.07
N ILE A 129 3.21 3.04 -2.48
CA ILE A 129 2.06 3.94 -2.42
C ILE A 129 1.77 4.46 -3.82
N LEU A 130 0.51 4.32 -4.24
CA LEU A 130 0.00 4.89 -5.48
C LEU A 130 -1.26 5.69 -5.17
N ARG A 131 -1.18 7.01 -5.32
CA ARG A 131 -2.24 7.95 -4.91
C ARG A 131 -2.59 7.74 -3.43
N ASN A 132 -3.74 7.15 -3.18
CA ASN A 132 -4.30 6.92 -1.85
C ASN A 132 -4.35 5.42 -1.52
N THR A 133 -3.59 4.59 -2.22
CA THR A 133 -3.53 3.15 -1.97
C THR A 133 -2.13 2.80 -1.49
N LEU A 134 -2.06 2.19 -0.31
CA LEU A 134 -0.86 1.60 0.27
C LEU A 134 -0.90 0.09 0.04
N THR A 135 0.16 -0.44 -0.54
CA THR A 135 0.34 -1.87 -0.74
C THR A 135 1.49 -2.33 0.16
N LEU A 136 1.24 -3.30 1.03
CA LEU A 136 2.26 -3.98 1.82
C LEU A 136 2.59 -5.31 1.17
N GLU A 137 3.88 -5.58 1.04
CA GLU A 137 4.40 -6.65 0.20
C GLU A 137 5.43 -7.51 0.93
N LYS A 138 5.50 -8.76 0.50
CA LYS A 138 6.59 -9.69 0.81
C LYS A 138 7.15 -10.22 -0.50
N ASP A 139 8.43 -9.98 -0.75
CA ASP A 139 9.13 -10.52 -1.92
C ASP A 139 8.38 -10.23 -3.24
N GLU A 140 7.91 -8.97 -3.39
CA GLU A 140 7.12 -8.45 -4.53
C GLU A 140 5.68 -9.01 -4.62
N GLU A 141 5.26 -9.89 -3.72
CA GLU A 141 3.86 -10.31 -3.62
C GLU A 141 3.06 -9.34 -2.74
N VAL A 142 1.87 -8.95 -3.20
CA VAL A 142 0.93 -8.15 -2.40
C VAL A 142 0.29 -8.99 -1.30
N TRP A 143 0.44 -8.56 -0.04
CA TRP A 143 -0.13 -9.20 1.14
C TRP A 143 -1.25 -8.40 1.78
N VAL A 144 -1.13 -7.08 1.84
CA VAL A 144 -2.18 -6.21 2.37
C VAL A 144 -2.34 -5.03 1.43
N THR A 145 -3.57 -4.76 1.01
CA THR A 145 -3.90 -3.50 0.34
C THR A 145 -4.69 -2.66 1.31
N LEU A 146 -4.27 -1.41 1.50
CA LEU A 146 -4.94 -0.42 2.32
C LEU A 146 -5.26 0.84 1.52
N GLN A 147 -6.28 1.55 1.96
CA GLN A 147 -6.74 2.80 1.40
C GLN A 147 -6.53 3.92 2.44
N LEU A 148 -6.13 5.11 2.00
CA LEU A 148 -6.01 6.27 2.88
C LEU A 148 -7.37 6.55 3.54
N GLU A 149 -7.39 6.63 4.86
CA GLU A 149 -8.57 7.03 5.65
C GLU A 149 -8.91 8.50 5.36
N GLU A 150 -10.20 8.81 5.19
CA GLU A 150 -10.69 10.16 4.83
C GLU A 150 -10.69 11.15 6.01
#